data_AF-A0A834D3G0-F1
#
_entry.id   AF-A0A834D3G0-F1
#
_cell.length_a   1.000
_cell.length_b   1.000
_cell.length_c   1.000
_cell.angle_alpha   90.00
_cell.angle_beta   90.00
_cell.angle_gamma   90.00
#
_symmetry.space_group_name_H-M   'P 1'
#
loop_
_entity.id
_entity.type
_entity.pdbx_description
1 polymer ?
#
loop_
_entity_poly.entity_id
_entity_poly.type
_entity_poly.pdbx_seq_one_letter_code
_entity_poly.pdbx_strand_id
1 'polypeptide(L)'
;MKEQAEFARRLGDGEEDGYDAVVVGSGYGGSVAACRMSMAGIKACLIEKGRRWKAHDFPTDSWKIMSAVRMENHNLGVSFGPKDALFQVHEQNDSLAVVACGIGGGSLVNAGVMVPTPVRARRNTKWPKEWERDWDICEASAAAMLGIQRVPVKFPAAKVLGELTDGEIEKSFETSMKLSVNFALEEPVSNSMKSQKMGRCLACGNCLAGCPYNAKSSTDKNYLLSAIQAGCDVTTECQVHYVVKNPYENFQECRISRKRRRWHVYLNEIDYITADFVVLSAGVFGTTEILFQSQMRGLKLSDSLGSGFSCNGNTVAYLAGSPAPLSSYGLNRKQLSKIPFQERPRAIHLFILHIFIGLHNPETHLKIFGKQDYEI
;
A
#
# COMPACT_ATOMS: atom_id res chain seq x y z
N MET A 1 -14.18 19.33 0.02
CA MET A 1 -14.87 20.40 0.78
C MET A 1 -16.25 20.01 1.31
N LYS A 2 -17.22 19.53 0.51
CA LYS A 2 -18.53 19.08 1.06
C LYS A 2 -18.42 17.83 1.97
N GLU A 3 -17.65 16.80 1.60
CA GLU A 3 -17.43 15.60 2.43
C GLU A 3 -16.68 15.90 3.75
N GLN A 4 -15.66 16.76 3.72
CA GLN A 4 -14.95 17.20 4.94
C GLN A 4 -15.84 18.02 5.87
N ALA A 5 -16.75 18.84 5.34
CA ALA A 5 -17.70 19.61 6.15
C ALA A 5 -18.81 18.73 6.76
N GLU A 6 -19.18 17.63 6.10
CA GLU A 6 -20.14 16.66 6.61
C GLU A 6 -19.51 15.75 7.68
N PHE A 7 -18.24 15.38 7.50
CA PHE A 7 -17.45 14.67 8.52
C PHE A 7 -17.17 15.56 9.74
N ALA A 8 -16.85 16.84 9.55
CA ALA A 8 -16.69 17.79 10.65
C ALA A 8 -17.99 18.00 11.46
N ARG A 9 -19.16 17.89 10.82
CA ARG A 9 -20.46 17.90 11.52
C ARG A 9 -20.74 16.63 12.34
N ARG A 10 -20.00 15.53 12.10
CA ARG A 10 -20.07 14.27 12.86
C ARG A 10 -19.01 14.18 13.96
N LEU A 11 -18.11 15.17 14.08
CA LEU A 11 -17.18 15.29 15.20
C LEU A 11 -18.01 15.83 16.38
N GLY A 12 -18.46 14.89 17.22
CA GLY A 12 -19.59 15.09 18.10
C GLY A 12 -19.30 15.90 19.36
N ASP A 13 -20.21 16.82 19.64
CA ASP A 13 -20.51 17.33 21.00
C ASP A 13 -21.68 16.54 21.64
N GLY A 14 -22.12 15.40 21.07
CA GLY A 14 -23.36 14.69 21.42
C GLY A 14 -23.22 13.20 21.81
N GLU A 15 -24.08 12.75 22.73
CA GLU A 15 -24.08 11.47 23.48
C GLU A 15 -24.25 10.16 22.65
N GLU A 16 -24.49 10.21 21.34
CA GLU A 16 -24.67 9.04 20.44
C GLU A 16 -23.72 9.01 19.20
N ASP A 17 -22.84 10.01 19.06
CA ASP A 17 -22.06 10.27 17.83
C ASP A 17 -20.67 9.58 17.82
N GLY A 18 -20.66 8.25 17.89
CA GLY A 18 -19.43 7.44 17.81
C GLY A 18 -19.55 6.18 16.96
N TYR A 19 -18.45 5.44 16.85
CA TYR A 19 -18.39 4.16 16.13
C TYR A 19 -18.17 3.01 17.12
N ASP A 20 -18.64 1.82 16.78
CA ASP A 20 -18.27 0.62 17.54
C ASP A 20 -16.78 0.32 17.32
N ALA A 21 -16.30 0.54 16.09
CA ALA A 21 -14.90 0.38 15.74
C ALA A 21 -14.38 1.49 14.81
N VAL A 22 -13.19 2.01 15.09
CA VAL A 22 -12.42 2.85 14.16
C VAL A 22 -11.22 2.08 13.65
N VAL A 23 -11.04 2.07 12.32
CA VAL A 23 -9.90 1.47 11.63
C VAL A 23 -9.05 2.58 11.05
N VAL A 24 -7.77 2.62 11.42
CA VAL A 24 -6.84 3.63 10.94
C VAL A 24 -5.97 3.04 9.84
N GLY A 25 -6.07 3.55 8.62
CA GLY A 25 -5.33 3.10 7.44
C GLY A 25 -6.10 2.11 6.59
N SER A 26 -6.05 2.29 5.27
CA SER A 26 -6.85 1.54 4.28
C SER A 26 -6.08 0.42 3.54
N GLY A 27 -4.87 0.09 4.01
CA GLY A 27 -4.05 -1.00 3.46
C GLY A 27 -4.64 -2.39 3.68
N TYR A 28 -3.84 -3.44 3.49
CA TYR A 28 -4.30 -4.83 3.63
C TYR A 28 -4.98 -5.12 4.98
N GLY A 29 -4.32 -4.82 6.11
CA GLY A 29 -4.88 -5.07 7.44
C GLY A 29 -6.20 -4.33 7.69
N GLY A 30 -6.21 -3.03 7.44
CA GLY A 30 -7.36 -2.17 7.73
C GLY A 30 -8.56 -2.43 6.82
N SER A 31 -8.31 -2.66 5.52
CA SER A 31 -9.39 -3.01 4.58
C SER A 31 -10.06 -4.34 4.95
N VAL A 32 -9.28 -5.37 5.33
CA VAL A 32 -9.82 -6.65 5.82
C VAL A 32 -10.62 -6.43 7.11
N ALA A 33 -10.05 -5.72 8.08
CA ALA A 33 -10.71 -5.46 9.37
C ALA A 33 -12.04 -4.73 9.18
N ALA A 34 -12.06 -3.62 8.44
CA ALA A 34 -13.27 -2.87 8.14
C ALA A 34 -14.30 -3.73 7.42
N CYS A 35 -13.89 -4.48 6.39
CA CYS A 35 -14.78 -5.37 5.65
C CYS A 35 -15.44 -6.42 6.56
N ARG A 36 -14.66 -7.11 7.39
CA ARG A 36 -15.20 -8.17 8.26
C ARG A 36 -16.09 -7.61 9.36
N MET A 37 -15.71 -6.48 9.96
CA MET A 37 -16.51 -5.82 10.99
C MET A 37 -17.84 -5.32 10.43
N SER A 38 -17.83 -4.60 9.30
CA SER A 38 -19.06 -4.08 8.70
C SER A 38 -19.99 -5.20 8.22
N MET A 39 -19.45 -6.27 7.62
CA MET A 39 -20.26 -7.45 7.26
C MET A 39 -20.88 -8.15 8.47
N ALA A 40 -20.29 -8.00 9.66
CA ALA A 40 -20.84 -8.51 10.92
C ALA A 40 -21.83 -7.53 11.58
N GLY A 41 -22.16 -6.40 10.93
CA GLY A 41 -23.08 -5.39 11.46
C GLY A 41 -22.46 -4.42 12.46
N ILE A 42 -21.14 -4.40 12.60
CA ILE A 42 -20.43 -3.44 13.46
C ILE A 42 -20.40 -2.07 12.78
N LYS A 43 -20.83 -1.01 13.49
CA LYS A 43 -20.77 0.37 12.98
C LYS A 43 -19.30 0.81 12.94
N ALA A 44 -18.67 0.65 11.78
CA ALA A 44 -17.24 0.90 11.59
C ALA A 44 -16.98 2.20 10.80
N CYS A 45 -15.93 2.92 11.20
CA CYS A 45 -15.34 4.02 10.42
C CYS A 45 -13.91 3.66 10.04
N LEU A 46 -13.57 3.79 8.76
CA LEU A 46 -12.20 3.70 8.28
C LEU A 46 -11.65 5.10 7.96
N ILE A 47 -10.49 5.43 8.51
CA ILE A 47 -9.83 6.72 8.32
C ILE A 47 -8.54 6.51 7.53
N GLU A 48 -8.38 7.23 6.42
CA GLU A 48 -7.21 7.16 5.54
C GLU A 48 -6.61 8.55 5.33
N LYS A 49 -5.29 8.66 5.51
CA LYS A 49 -4.58 9.94 5.35
C LYS A 49 -4.47 10.39 3.90
N GLY A 50 -4.39 9.46 2.96
CA GLY A 50 -4.29 9.77 1.54
C GLY A 50 -5.67 9.96 0.88
N ARG A 51 -5.65 10.47 -0.35
CA ARG A 51 -6.86 10.63 -1.16
C ARG A 51 -7.24 9.35 -1.92
N ARG A 52 -8.36 9.42 -2.64
CA ARG A 52 -8.72 8.40 -3.63
C ARG A 52 -7.96 8.62 -4.94
N TRP A 53 -7.26 7.59 -5.41
CA TRP A 53 -6.55 7.56 -6.69
C TRP A 53 -7.39 6.84 -7.75
N LYS A 54 -7.64 7.51 -8.87
CA LYS A 54 -8.29 6.92 -10.04
C LYS A 54 -7.24 6.42 -11.04
N ALA A 55 -7.69 5.58 -11.98
CA ALA A 55 -6.81 5.01 -12.99
C ALA A 55 -6.00 6.08 -13.77
N HIS A 56 -6.62 7.21 -14.12
CA HIS A 56 -5.94 8.31 -14.82
C HIS A 56 -5.00 9.15 -13.94
N ASP A 57 -5.09 9.03 -12.61
CA ASP A 57 -4.21 9.75 -11.69
C ASP A 57 -2.83 9.08 -11.58
N PHE A 58 -2.75 7.78 -11.86
CA PHE A 58 -1.51 7.04 -11.65
C PHE A 58 -0.41 7.49 -12.61
N PRO A 59 0.80 7.77 -12.09
CA PRO A 59 1.88 8.28 -12.90
C PRO A 59 2.38 7.21 -13.90
N THR A 60 2.59 7.66 -15.14
CA THR A 60 2.97 6.82 -16.30
C THR A 60 4.38 7.12 -16.82
N ASP A 61 5.06 8.10 -16.24
CA ASP A 61 6.39 8.54 -16.65
C ASP A 61 7.14 9.11 -15.45
N SER A 62 8.47 9.18 -15.54
CA SER A 62 9.32 9.56 -14.43
C SER A 62 9.01 10.94 -13.84
N TRP A 63 8.63 11.92 -14.67
CA TRP A 63 8.29 13.27 -14.21
C TRP A 63 7.02 13.26 -13.37
N LYS A 64 5.98 12.56 -13.85
CA LYS A 64 4.76 12.39 -13.07
C LYS A 64 5.01 11.61 -11.77
N ILE A 65 5.87 10.60 -11.79
CA ILE A 65 6.18 9.88 -10.55
C ILE A 65 6.85 10.83 -9.55
N MET A 66 7.82 11.66 -9.97
CA MET A 66 8.42 12.68 -9.10
C MET A 66 7.37 13.63 -8.50
N SER A 67 6.36 14.03 -9.27
CA SER A 67 5.26 14.87 -8.76
C SER A 67 4.32 14.16 -7.79
N ALA A 68 4.36 12.82 -7.74
CA ALA A 68 3.57 11.98 -6.87
C ALA A 68 4.35 11.48 -5.64
N VAL A 69 5.52 12.06 -5.37
CA VAL A 69 6.37 11.74 -4.21
C VAL A 69 6.35 12.87 -3.21
N ARG A 70 6.24 12.48 -1.93
CA ARG A 70 6.45 13.32 -0.76
C ARG A 70 7.67 12.81 0.00
N MET A 71 8.53 13.72 0.42
CA MET A 71 9.64 13.44 1.32
C MET A 71 9.56 14.39 2.51
N GLU A 72 9.78 13.88 3.71
CA GLU A 72 9.85 14.69 4.92
C GLU A 72 11.20 14.46 5.58
N ASN A 73 11.99 15.53 5.66
CA ASN A 73 13.24 15.50 6.40
C ASN A 73 12.98 16.13 7.78
N HIS A 74 12.79 15.28 8.78
CA HIS A 74 12.50 15.73 10.15
C HIS A 74 13.69 16.48 10.78
N ASN A 75 14.93 16.20 10.39
CA ASN A 75 16.11 16.87 10.93
C ASN A 75 16.21 18.34 10.48
N LEU A 76 15.72 18.65 9.28
CA LEU A 76 15.75 20.00 8.71
C LEU A 76 14.38 20.71 8.78
N GLY A 77 13.32 20.00 9.16
CA GLY A 77 11.95 20.53 9.17
C GLY A 77 11.41 20.83 7.76
N VAL A 78 12.02 20.28 6.71
CA VAL A 78 11.66 20.55 5.31
C VAL A 78 10.82 19.40 4.77
N SER A 79 9.70 19.74 4.12
CA SER A 79 8.88 18.79 3.36
C SER A 79 8.90 19.14 1.87
N PHE A 80 9.08 18.12 1.03
CA PHE A 80 9.02 18.23 -0.42
C PHE A 80 7.82 17.44 -0.94
N GLY A 81 7.16 17.97 -1.97
CA GLY A 81 6.03 17.32 -2.62
C GLY A 81 4.67 17.54 -1.93
N PRO A 82 3.57 17.13 -2.59
CA PRO A 82 2.22 17.39 -2.10
C PRO A 82 1.87 16.56 -0.86
N LYS A 83 0.89 17.01 -0.06
CA LYS A 83 0.44 16.30 1.16
C LYS A 83 -0.30 15.00 0.86
N ASP A 84 -0.99 14.98 -0.28
CA ASP A 84 -1.78 13.85 -0.78
C ASP A 84 -0.99 13.00 -1.80
N ALA A 85 0.35 13.10 -1.83
CA ALA A 85 1.22 12.34 -2.72
C ALA A 85 1.00 10.83 -2.62
N LEU A 86 1.17 10.11 -3.74
CA LEU A 86 1.00 8.65 -3.79
C LEU A 86 2.08 7.95 -2.96
N PHE A 87 3.30 8.46 -3.00
CA PHE A 87 4.44 7.89 -2.30
C PHE A 87 4.89 8.81 -1.18
N GLN A 88 5.06 8.27 0.03
CA GLN A 88 5.82 8.91 1.08
C GLN A 88 7.14 8.17 1.25
N VAL A 89 8.23 8.92 1.23
CA VAL A 89 9.58 8.42 1.42
C VAL A 89 10.05 8.80 2.82
N HIS A 90 10.51 7.78 3.55
CA HIS A 90 11.19 7.92 4.82
C HIS A 90 12.66 7.62 4.60
N GLU A 91 13.51 8.60 4.87
CA GLU A 91 14.96 8.48 4.79
C GLU A 91 15.53 8.49 6.19
N GLN A 92 16.35 7.49 6.52
CA GLN A 92 17.07 7.42 7.77
C GLN A 92 18.45 6.82 7.53
N ASN A 93 19.48 7.67 7.66
CA ASN A 93 20.88 7.31 7.41
C ASN A 93 21.07 6.68 6.01
N ASP A 94 21.46 5.41 5.95
CA ASP A 94 21.72 4.62 4.75
C ASP A 94 20.49 3.84 4.26
N SER A 95 19.33 4.05 4.89
CA SER A 95 18.10 3.31 4.62
C SER A 95 16.99 4.21 4.12
N LEU A 96 16.31 3.75 3.07
CA LEU A 96 15.18 4.45 2.47
C LEU A 96 13.97 3.50 2.39
N ALA A 97 12.84 3.95 2.91
CA ALA A 97 11.58 3.24 2.85
C ALA A 97 10.54 4.06 2.08
N VAL A 98 9.83 3.42 1.16
CA VAL A 98 8.76 4.04 0.38
C VAL A 98 7.44 3.37 0.73
N VAL A 99 6.47 4.16 1.17
CA VAL A 99 5.11 3.71 1.47
C VAL A 99 4.10 4.42 0.57
N ALA A 100 2.98 3.76 0.31
CA ALA A 100 1.91 4.32 -0.50
C ALA A 100 0.85 4.99 0.37
N CYS A 101 0.40 6.17 -0.03
CA CYS A 101 -0.64 6.93 0.67
C CYS A 101 -1.85 7.11 -0.24
N GLY A 102 -3.00 6.63 0.21
CA GLY A 102 -4.23 6.65 -0.57
C GLY A 102 -5.13 5.47 -0.21
N ILE A 103 -6.41 5.58 -0.57
CA ILE A 103 -7.39 4.53 -0.27
C ILE A 103 -6.99 3.20 -0.95
N GLY A 104 -6.61 2.21 -0.14
CA GLY A 104 -6.03 0.93 -0.57
C GLY A 104 -4.55 0.74 -0.17
N GLY A 105 -3.86 1.81 0.24
CA GLY A 105 -2.47 1.80 0.69
C GLY A 105 -1.52 1.14 -0.30
N GLY A 106 -0.58 0.33 0.20
CA GLY A 106 0.44 -0.36 -0.61
C GLY A 106 -0.12 -1.27 -1.72
N SER A 107 -1.38 -1.70 -1.62
CA SER A 107 -2.02 -2.49 -2.68
C SER A 107 -2.17 -1.71 -3.99
N LEU A 108 -2.20 -0.37 -3.94
CA LEU A 108 -2.24 0.49 -5.13
C LEU A 108 -0.95 0.34 -5.95
N VAL A 109 0.21 0.28 -5.29
CA VAL A 109 1.53 0.42 -5.93
C VAL A 109 2.48 -0.77 -5.76
N ASN A 110 2.07 -1.89 -5.16
CA ASN A 110 2.91 -3.10 -5.17
C ASN A 110 2.90 -3.82 -6.55
N ALA A 111 3.65 -4.91 -6.70
CA ALA A 111 3.63 -5.68 -7.96
C ALA A 111 2.37 -6.57 -8.11
N GLY A 112 1.53 -6.65 -7.07
CA GLY A 112 0.39 -7.58 -7.01
C GLY A 112 0.80 -9.05 -6.88
N VAL A 113 2.08 -9.33 -6.62
CA VAL A 113 2.62 -10.69 -6.48
C VAL A 113 2.08 -11.34 -5.21
N MET A 114 1.55 -12.54 -5.37
CA MET A 114 0.98 -13.33 -4.28
C MET A 114 1.75 -14.63 -4.15
N VAL A 115 2.56 -14.72 -3.09
CA VAL A 115 3.35 -15.90 -2.76
C VAL A 115 2.72 -16.57 -1.55
N PRO A 116 2.46 -17.89 -1.60
CA PRO A 116 2.05 -18.64 -0.43
C PRO A 116 3.06 -18.48 0.70
N THR A 117 2.60 -18.51 1.94
CA THR A 117 3.52 -18.36 3.07
C THR A 117 4.43 -19.60 3.16
N PRO A 118 5.76 -19.43 3.16
CA PRO A 118 6.66 -20.58 3.29
C PRO A 118 6.43 -21.32 4.60
N VAL A 119 6.51 -22.66 4.58
CA VAL A 119 6.33 -23.51 5.78
C VAL A 119 7.23 -23.06 6.93
N ARG A 120 8.47 -22.64 6.63
CA ARG A 120 9.42 -22.12 7.62
C ARG A 120 8.91 -20.83 8.30
N ALA A 121 8.22 -19.97 7.57
CA ALA A 121 7.64 -18.76 8.13
C ALA A 121 6.40 -19.07 8.97
N ARG A 122 5.52 -19.96 8.48
CA ARG A 122 4.30 -20.41 9.17
C ARG A 122 4.61 -21.09 10.51
N ARG A 123 5.60 -21.98 10.55
CA ARG A 123 5.97 -22.77 11.74
C ARG A 123 7.07 -22.12 12.59
N ASN A 124 7.33 -20.84 12.40
CA ASN A 124 8.34 -20.15 13.20
C ASN A 124 7.84 -20.04 14.64
N THR A 125 8.62 -20.57 15.59
CA THR A 125 8.27 -20.61 17.02
C THR A 125 8.11 -19.24 17.66
N LYS A 126 8.53 -18.17 16.97
CA LYS A 126 8.30 -16.78 17.39
C LYS A 126 6.84 -16.34 17.23
N TRP A 127 6.03 -17.04 16.42
CA TRP A 127 4.61 -16.74 16.28
C TRP A 127 3.78 -17.40 17.39
N PRO A 128 2.69 -16.76 17.85
CA PRO A 128 1.71 -17.42 18.71
C PRO A 128 1.15 -18.68 18.03
N LYS A 129 1.06 -19.79 18.78
CA LYS A 129 0.59 -21.07 18.23
C LYS A 129 -0.84 -21.00 17.72
N GLU A 130 -1.64 -20.09 18.28
CA GLU A 130 -3.03 -19.84 17.89
C GLU A 130 -3.15 -19.40 16.43
N TRP A 131 -2.13 -18.75 15.86
CA TRP A 131 -2.14 -18.28 14.48
C TRP A 131 -2.16 -19.42 13.46
N GLU A 132 -1.70 -20.61 13.85
CA GLU A 132 -1.67 -21.76 12.93
C GLU A 132 -3.06 -22.39 12.73
N ARG A 133 -4.03 -22.16 13.63
CA ARG A 133 -5.32 -22.87 13.67
C ARG A 133 -6.15 -22.67 12.40
N ASP A 134 -6.29 -21.42 11.97
CA ASP A 134 -7.18 -21.05 10.85
C ASP A 134 -6.40 -20.60 9.62
N TRP A 135 -5.10 -20.92 9.55
CA TRP A 135 -4.20 -20.39 8.52
C TRP A 135 -4.70 -20.64 7.10
N ASP A 136 -5.04 -21.89 6.79
CA ASP A 136 -5.43 -22.30 5.43
C ASP A 136 -6.79 -21.69 5.04
N ILE A 137 -7.69 -21.50 6.01
CA ILE A 137 -8.98 -20.82 5.81
C ILE A 137 -8.76 -19.33 5.52
N CYS A 138 -7.90 -18.68 6.29
CA CYS A 138 -7.54 -17.27 6.09
C CYS A 138 -6.85 -17.05 4.74
N GLU A 139 -5.92 -17.92 4.35
CA GLU A 139 -5.22 -17.84 3.08
C GLU A 139 -6.16 -18.06 1.88
N ALA A 140 -7.04 -19.06 1.96
CA ALA A 140 -8.07 -19.28 0.93
C ALA A 140 -9.05 -18.10 0.83
N SER A 141 -9.47 -17.54 1.96
CA SER A 141 -10.35 -16.37 2.01
C SER A 141 -9.69 -15.13 1.38
N ALA A 142 -8.41 -14.89 1.70
CA ALA A 142 -7.63 -13.81 1.10
C ALA A 142 -7.45 -14.02 -0.40
N ALA A 143 -7.14 -15.26 -0.83
CA ALA A 143 -6.96 -15.57 -2.23
C ALA A 143 -8.21 -15.36 -3.07
N ALA A 144 -9.37 -15.76 -2.54
CA ALA A 144 -10.66 -15.53 -3.18
C ALA A 144 -10.99 -14.03 -3.27
N MET A 145 -10.86 -13.28 -2.17
CA MET A 145 -11.22 -11.86 -2.14
C MET A 145 -10.29 -11.00 -3.00
N LEU A 146 -9.00 -11.34 -3.06
CA LEU A 146 -8.03 -10.64 -3.90
C LEU A 146 -8.15 -11.02 -5.38
N GLY A 147 -8.89 -12.07 -5.73
CA GLY A 147 -9.04 -12.52 -7.11
C GLY A 147 -7.70 -12.95 -7.70
N ILE A 148 -6.96 -13.78 -6.97
CA ILE A 148 -5.61 -14.21 -7.35
C ILE A 148 -5.67 -15.10 -8.59
N GLN A 149 -4.96 -14.72 -9.65
CA GLN A 149 -4.93 -15.44 -10.93
C GLN A 149 -3.49 -15.86 -11.29
N ARG A 150 -3.36 -17.00 -11.98
CA ARG A 150 -2.11 -17.34 -12.68
C ARG A 150 -1.87 -16.34 -13.80
N VAL A 151 -0.62 -16.01 -14.09
CA VAL A 151 -0.27 -15.07 -15.17
C VAL A 151 -0.42 -15.77 -16.53
N PRO A 152 -1.37 -15.37 -17.40
CA PRO A 152 -1.57 -16.00 -18.70
C PRO A 152 -0.79 -15.32 -19.84
N VAL A 153 -0.02 -14.26 -19.52
CA VAL A 153 0.66 -13.41 -20.51
C VAL A 153 2.16 -13.34 -20.22
N LYS A 154 2.98 -13.38 -21.27
CA LYS A 154 4.40 -13.02 -21.18
C LYS A 154 4.53 -11.49 -21.19
N PHE A 155 5.03 -10.91 -20.09
CA PHE A 155 5.32 -9.48 -19.99
C PHE A 155 6.46 -9.08 -20.94
N PRO A 156 6.50 -7.84 -21.45
CA PRO A 156 7.57 -7.38 -22.36
C PRO A 156 8.98 -7.63 -21.82
N ALA A 157 9.22 -7.39 -20.52
CA ALA A 157 10.52 -7.64 -19.90
C ALA A 157 10.92 -9.13 -19.90
N ALA A 158 9.95 -10.04 -19.74
CA ALA A 158 10.19 -11.48 -19.78
C ALA A 158 10.55 -11.95 -21.21
N LYS A 159 9.92 -11.36 -22.24
CA LYS A 159 10.24 -11.66 -23.65
C LYS A 159 11.69 -11.30 -23.97
N VAL A 160 12.10 -10.08 -23.63
CA VAL A 160 13.48 -9.60 -23.80
C VAL A 160 14.48 -10.48 -23.05
N LEU A 161 14.16 -10.88 -21.80
CA LEU A 161 15.05 -11.74 -21.03
C LEU A 161 15.18 -13.15 -21.64
N GLY A 162 14.10 -13.69 -22.20
CA GLY A 162 14.13 -14.95 -22.93
C GLY A 162 15.03 -14.89 -24.17
N GLU A 163 14.93 -13.81 -24.95
CA GLU A 163 15.79 -13.56 -26.12
C GLU A 163 17.28 -13.44 -25.76
N LEU A 164 17.62 -12.83 -24.60
CA LEU A 164 19.00 -12.68 -24.15
C LEU A 164 19.64 -13.96 -23.62
N THR A 165 18.83 -14.97 -23.30
CA THR A 165 19.28 -16.17 -22.58
C THR A 165 19.14 -17.43 -23.43
N ASP A 166 18.90 -17.29 -24.74
CA ASP A 166 18.60 -18.39 -25.67
C ASP A 166 17.55 -19.38 -25.13
N GLY A 167 16.61 -18.90 -24.31
CA GLY A 167 15.58 -19.71 -23.65
C GLY A 167 16.05 -20.53 -22.44
N GLU A 168 17.31 -20.44 -22.00
CA GLU A 168 17.83 -21.20 -20.85
C GLU A 168 17.17 -20.80 -19.52
N ILE A 169 16.78 -19.52 -19.36
CA ILE A 169 16.09 -19.03 -18.16
C ILE A 169 14.58 -19.38 -18.17
N GLU A 170 13.97 -19.64 -19.33
CA GLU A 170 12.52 -19.86 -19.44
C GLU A 170 12.04 -21.08 -18.63
N LYS A 171 12.85 -22.14 -18.52
CA LYS A 171 12.45 -23.37 -17.80
C LYS A 171 12.28 -23.20 -16.29
N SER A 172 12.89 -22.19 -15.67
CA SER A 172 12.84 -22.03 -14.20
C SER A 172 11.71 -21.12 -13.70
N PHE A 173 11.09 -20.31 -14.56
CA PHE A 173 10.10 -19.31 -14.17
C PHE A 173 8.67 -19.58 -14.65
N GLU A 174 8.44 -20.60 -15.48
CA GLU A 174 7.22 -20.68 -16.29
C GLU A 174 5.91 -21.07 -15.57
N THR A 175 5.85 -21.44 -14.28
CA THR A 175 4.66 -22.21 -13.84
C THR A 175 3.96 -21.91 -12.51
N SER A 176 4.35 -20.92 -11.70
CA SER A 176 3.67 -20.75 -10.39
C SER A 176 3.34 -19.33 -9.93
N MET A 177 3.83 -18.28 -10.58
CA MET A 177 3.58 -16.93 -10.09
C MET A 177 2.11 -16.55 -10.26
N LYS A 178 1.51 -16.13 -9.15
CA LYS A 178 0.14 -15.67 -9.07
C LYS A 178 0.10 -14.18 -8.80
N LEU A 179 -0.80 -13.46 -9.48
CA LEU A 179 -0.99 -12.02 -9.32
C LEU A 179 -2.43 -11.69 -8.94
N SER A 180 -2.60 -10.63 -8.15
CA SER A 180 -3.88 -9.99 -7.84
C SER A 180 -4.24 -8.96 -8.90
N VAL A 181 -4.53 -9.44 -10.10
CA VAL A 181 -4.76 -8.64 -11.31
C VAL A 181 -5.83 -9.31 -12.15
N ASN A 182 -6.74 -8.53 -12.71
CA ASN A 182 -7.75 -9.02 -13.65
C ASN A 182 -7.16 -9.23 -15.04
N PHE A 183 -7.00 -10.49 -15.46
CA PHE A 183 -6.61 -10.86 -16.81
C PHE A 183 -7.80 -11.12 -17.75
N ALA A 184 -9.04 -11.02 -17.27
CA ALA A 184 -10.26 -11.38 -17.99
C ALA A 184 -10.29 -12.84 -18.49
N LEU A 185 -9.77 -13.76 -17.68
CA LEU A 185 -9.77 -15.20 -17.98
C LEU A 185 -11.12 -15.89 -17.65
N GLU A 186 -11.89 -15.31 -16.73
CA GLU A 186 -13.17 -15.84 -16.26
C GLU A 186 -14.23 -14.76 -16.48
N GLU A 187 -15.42 -15.15 -16.96
CA GLU A 187 -16.58 -14.26 -16.96
C GLU A 187 -16.94 -13.92 -15.51
N PRO A 188 -17.34 -12.68 -15.22
CA PRO A 188 -17.72 -12.30 -13.86
C PRO A 188 -18.89 -13.19 -13.41
N VAL A 189 -18.68 -13.96 -12.34
CA VAL A 189 -19.73 -14.76 -11.71
C VAL A 189 -20.88 -13.80 -11.36
N SER A 190 -22.05 -14.02 -11.95
CA SER A 190 -23.19 -13.10 -12.02
C SER A 190 -23.87 -12.78 -10.67
N ASN A 191 -23.27 -13.13 -9.53
CA ASN A 191 -23.89 -13.05 -8.21
C ASN A 191 -23.12 -12.26 -7.15
N SER A 192 -22.07 -11.49 -7.49
CA SER A 192 -21.44 -10.59 -6.50
C SER A 192 -21.92 -9.15 -6.66
N MET A 193 -22.55 -8.63 -5.60
CA MET A 193 -22.94 -7.23 -5.38
C MET A 193 -22.17 -6.21 -6.23
N LYS A 194 -22.87 -5.48 -7.12
CA LYS A 194 -22.41 -4.34 -7.95
C LYS A 194 -20.88 -4.14 -7.92
N SER A 195 -20.12 -5.06 -8.50
CA SER A 195 -18.66 -4.95 -8.50
C SER A 195 -18.28 -3.76 -9.38
N GLN A 196 -17.35 -2.93 -8.91
CA GLN A 196 -16.82 -1.83 -9.72
C GLN A 196 -16.22 -2.44 -11.01
N LYS A 197 -16.63 -1.95 -12.19
CA LYS A 197 -16.15 -2.47 -13.47
C LYS A 197 -14.63 -2.34 -13.57
N MET A 198 -13.92 -3.43 -13.31
CA MET A 198 -12.47 -3.51 -13.44
C MET A 198 -12.08 -3.53 -14.91
N GLY A 199 -10.95 -2.91 -15.23
CA GLY A 199 -10.34 -3.07 -16.54
C GLY A 199 -9.59 -4.40 -16.65
N ARG A 200 -9.04 -4.67 -17.84
CA ARG A 200 -8.22 -5.86 -18.12
C ARG A 200 -6.74 -5.49 -18.14
N CYS A 201 -5.90 -6.39 -17.66
CA CYS A 201 -4.45 -6.21 -17.71
C CYS A 201 -3.95 -6.21 -19.16
N LEU A 202 -3.19 -5.16 -19.51
CA LEU A 202 -2.54 -5.02 -20.81
C LEU A 202 -1.03 -5.32 -20.74
N ALA A 203 -0.56 -5.98 -19.67
CA ALA A 203 0.86 -6.30 -19.44
C ALA A 203 1.80 -5.09 -19.50
N CYS A 204 1.30 -3.89 -19.19
CA CYS A 204 2.04 -2.63 -19.37
C CYS A 204 3.22 -2.43 -18.39
N GLY A 205 3.37 -3.25 -17.35
CA GLY A 205 4.46 -3.11 -16.38
C GLY A 205 4.39 -1.85 -15.50
N ASN A 206 3.25 -1.13 -15.41
CA ASN A 206 3.11 0.06 -14.56
C ASN A 206 2.85 -0.24 -13.07
N CYS A 207 2.87 -1.51 -12.66
CA CYS A 207 2.28 -1.96 -11.39
C CYS A 207 2.84 -1.24 -10.15
N LEU A 208 4.13 -0.92 -10.15
CA LEU A 208 4.81 -0.25 -9.03
C LEU A 208 4.46 1.25 -8.89
N ALA A 209 3.76 1.81 -9.87
CA ALA A 209 3.32 3.20 -9.91
C ALA A 209 1.78 3.31 -9.92
N GLY A 210 1.09 2.20 -9.70
CA GLY A 210 -0.36 2.09 -9.85
C GLY A 210 -0.81 1.75 -11.27
N CYS A 211 -1.98 1.12 -11.39
CA CYS A 211 -2.45 0.59 -12.68
C CYS A 211 -3.29 1.62 -13.44
N PRO A 212 -2.83 2.15 -14.59
CA PRO A 212 -3.58 3.17 -15.33
C PRO A 212 -4.77 2.60 -16.12
N TYR A 213 -4.90 1.28 -16.16
CA TYR A 213 -5.98 0.57 -16.86
C TYR A 213 -7.02 -0.02 -15.92
N ASN A 214 -7.00 0.34 -14.63
CA ASN A 214 -7.95 -0.16 -13.63
C ASN A 214 -8.00 -1.71 -13.51
N ALA A 215 -6.92 -2.41 -13.88
CA ALA A 215 -6.88 -3.87 -13.94
C ALA A 215 -6.37 -4.54 -12.67
N LYS A 216 -5.63 -3.80 -11.83
CA LYS A 216 -5.08 -4.32 -10.59
C LYS A 216 -6.19 -4.47 -9.54
N SER A 217 -6.28 -5.66 -8.93
CA SER A 217 -7.20 -5.96 -7.82
C SER A 217 -6.58 -5.47 -6.51
N SER A 218 -6.56 -4.14 -6.37
CA SER A 218 -6.15 -3.42 -5.16
C SER A 218 -7.30 -3.39 -4.15
N THR A 219 -7.00 -3.15 -2.87
CA THR A 219 -7.97 -3.35 -1.77
C THR A 219 -9.14 -2.36 -1.79
N ASP A 220 -9.01 -1.24 -2.50
CA ASP A 220 -10.09 -0.30 -2.84
C ASP A 220 -11.20 -0.93 -3.70
N LYS A 221 -10.90 -1.99 -4.45
CA LYS A 221 -11.83 -2.64 -5.39
C LYS A 221 -12.39 -3.96 -4.88
N ASN A 222 -11.84 -4.51 -3.80
CA ASN A 222 -12.32 -5.74 -3.17
C ASN A 222 -12.81 -5.47 -1.74
N TYR A 223 -11.96 -5.64 -0.72
CA TYR A 223 -12.30 -5.49 0.69
C TYR A 223 -12.97 -4.16 1.02
N LEU A 224 -12.44 -3.03 0.57
CA LEU A 224 -13.05 -1.72 0.89
C LEU A 224 -14.37 -1.51 0.16
N LEU A 225 -14.51 -2.03 -1.07
CA LEU A 225 -15.78 -1.99 -1.77
C LEU A 225 -16.84 -2.78 -0.99
N SER A 226 -16.51 -3.99 -0.54
CA SER A 226 -17.40 -4.82 0.29
C SER A 226 -17.68 -4.17 1.66
N ALA A 227 -16.70 -3.52 2.27
CA ALA A 227 -16.89 -2.79 3.53
C ALA A 227 -17.90 -1.65 3.37
N ILE A 228 -17.74 -0.81 2.34
CA ILE A 228 -18.64 0.31 2.05
C ILE A 228 -20.05 -0.20 1.72
N GLN A 229 -20.16 -1.27 0.93
CA GLN A 229 -21.47 -1.89 0.64
C GLN A 229 -22.15 -2.45 1.90
N ALA A 230 -21.37 -2.88 2.88
CA ALA A 230 -21.86 -3.33 4.19
C ALA A 230 -22.07 -2.18 5.19
N GLY A 231 -21.94 -0.91 4.78
CA GLY A 231 -22.22 0.26 5.62
C GLY A 231 -21.02 0.84 6.39
N CYS A 232 -19.78 0.48 6.03
CA CYS A 232 -18.60 1.15 6.57
C CYS A 232 -18.55 2.62 6.13
N ASP A 233 -18.46 3.54 7.08
CA ASP A 233 -18.10 4.92 6.79
C ASP A 233 -16.61 5.00 6.45
N VAL A 234 -16.24 5.77 5.44
CA VAL A 234 -14.84 5.92 5.01
C VAL A 234 -14.49 7.39 4.84
N THR A 235 -13.48 7.84 5.57
CA THR A 235 -12.95 9.20 5.49
C THR A 235 -11.55 9.16 4.91
N THR A 236 -11.33 9.91 3.82
CA THR A 236 -10.01 10.10 3.20
C THR A 236 -9.43 11.46 3.53
N GLU A 237 -8.15 11.67 3.21
CA GLU A 237 -7.45 12.94 3.46
C GLU A 237 -7.49 13.35 4.94
N CYS A 238 -7.48 12.35 5.83
CA CYS A 238 -7.61 12.53 7.27
C CYS A 238 -6.57 11.69 7.99
N GLN A 239 -5.67 12.35 8.72
CA GLN A 239 -4.61 11.70 9.47
C GLN A 239 -5.02 11.54 10.93
N VAL A 240 -4.90 10.34 11.46
CA VAL A 240 -4.96 10.10 12.90
C VAL A 240 -3.57 10.36 13.47
N HIS A 241 -3.48 11.16 14.52
CA HIS A 241 -2.21 11.53 15.16
C HIS A 241 -1.91 10.69 16.39
N TYR A 242 -2.92 10.44 17.22
CA TYR A 242 -2.79 9.63 18.43
C TYR A 242 -4.15 9.11 18.90
N VAL A 243 -4.10 8.15 19.81
CA VAL A 243 -5.28 7.57 20.45
C VAL A 243 -5.08 7.56 21.95
N VAL A 244 -6.10 7.94 22.71
CA VAL A 244 -6.06 7.90 24.17
C VAL A 244 -7.32 7.26 24.70
N LYS A 245 -7.20 6.66 25.87
CA LYS A 245 -8.35 6.13 26.58
C LYS A 245 -9.25 7.29 26.99
N ASN A 246 -10.56 7.14 26.81
CA ASN A 246 -11.54 8.13 27.23
C ASN A 246 -11.46 8.30 28.76
N PRO A 247 -11.11 9.48 29.28
CA PRO A 247 -10.99 9.71 30.73
C PRO A 247 -12.35 9.68 31.44
N TYR A 248 -13.45 9.80 30.69
CA TYR A 248 -14.82 9.84 31.19
C TYR A 248 -15.59 8.54 30.93
N GLU A 249 -14.92 7.41 30.65
CA GLU A 249 -15.55 6.10 30.38
C GLU A 249 -16.58 5.71 31.47
N ASN A 250 -16.33 6.10 32.73
CA ASN A 250 -17.16 5.78 33.90
C ASN A 250 -17.74 7.01 34.62
N PHE A 251 -17.98 8.12 33.92
CA PHE A 251 -18.51 9.32 34.58
C PHE A 251 -19.98 9.13 34.98
N GLN A 252 -20.26 9.12 36.29
CA GLN A 252 -21.63 9.15 36.81
C GLN A 252 -22.07 10.60 36.97
N GLU A 253 -22.90 11.08 36.05
CA GLU A 253 -23.60 12.35 36.19
C GLU A 253 -25.08 12.08 36.44
N CYS A 254 -25.63 12.62 37.54
CA CYS A 254 -27.06 12.72 37.83
C CYS A 254 -27.95 11.52 37.43
N ARG A 255 -27.86 10.40 38.17
CA ARG A 255 -28.83 9.27 38.14
C ARG A 255 -29.09 8.57 36.79
N ILE A 256 -28.39 8.93 35.72
CA ILE A 256 -28.42 8.21 34.44
C ILE A 256 -27.01 7.67 34.17
N SER A 257 -26.82 6.36 34.31
CA SER A 257 -25.57 5.70 33.94
C SER A 257 -25.46 5.65 32.41
N ARG A 258 -24.77 6.61 31.78
CA ARG A 258 -24.47 6.58 30.35
C ARG A 258 -23.03 6.12 30.13
N LYS A 259 -22.85 5.01 29.41
CA LYS A 259 -21.53 4.47 29.09
C LYS A 259 -20.96 5.22 27.89
N ARG A 260 -19.95 6.07 28.11
CA ARG A 260 -19.21 6.70 27.01
C ARG A 260 -18.32 5.68 26.32
N ARG A 261 -18.08 5.86 25.02
CA ARG A 261 -17.20 4.99 24.23
C ARG A 261 -15.78 5.02 24.78
N ARG A 262 -15.07 3.90 24.70
CA ARG A 262 -13.79 3.67 25.41
C ARG A 262 -12.61 4.53 24.95
N TRP A 263 -12.53 4.91 23.68
CA TRP A 263 -11.37 5.53 23.07
C TRP A 263 -11.70 6.85 22.40
N HIS A 264 -10.76 7.79 22.47
CA HIS A 264 -10.73 8.98 21.63
C HIS A 264 -9.63 8.83 20.58
N VAL A 265 -10.00 9.01 19.31
CA VAL A 265 -9.12 8.92 18.15
C VAL A 265 -8.92 10.34 17.60
N TYR A 266 -7.75 10.92 17.87
CA TYR A 266 -7.49 12.34 17.60
C TYR A 266 -7.00 12.56 16.17
N LEU A 267 -7.65 13.51 15.50
CA LEU A 267 -7.37 13.96 14.13
C LEU A 267 -6.51 15.23 14.11
N ASN A 268 -6.45 15.92 15.24
CA ASN A 268 -5.51 16.97 15.59
C ASN A 268 -5.54 17.12 17.13
N GLU A 269 -5.09 18.23 17.69
CA GLU A 269 -5.05 18.41 19.15
C GLU A 269 -6.42 18.64 19.81
N ILE A 270 -7.47 18.91 19.02
CA ILE A 270 -8.81 19.29 19.51
C ILE A 270 -9.86 18.30 19.00
N ASP A 271 -9.83 17.98 17.71
CA ASP A 271 -10.82 17.16 17.06
C ASP A 271 -10.53 15.66 17.25
N TYR A 272 -11.54 14.92 17.68
CA TYR A 272 -11.47 13.46 17.83
C TYR A 272 -12.78 12.77 17.49
N ILE A 273 -12.68 11.47 17.21
CA ILE A 273 -13.82 10.56 17.09
C ILE A 273 -13.81 9.60 18.28
N THR A 274 -14.98 9.21 18.75
CA THR A 274 -15.11 8.23 19.84
C THR A 274 -15.38 6.82 19.32
N ALA A 275 -14.75 5.81 19.93
CA ALA A 275 -14.89 4.41 19.54
C ALA A 275 -14.77 3.42 20.72
N ASP A 276 -15.39 2.25 20.62
CA ASP A 276 -15.16 1.17 21.61
C ASP A 276 -13.92 0.34 21.30
N PHE A 277 -13.64 0.16 20.02
CA PHE A 277 -12.45 -0.53 19.52
C PHE A 277 -11.71 0.34 18.51
N VAL A 278 -10.37 0.30 18.56
CA VAL A 278 -9.52 0.97 17.58
C VAL A 278 -8.55 -0.05 16.99
N VAL A 279 -8.53 -0.16 15.66
CA VAL A 279 -7.62 -1.00 14.90
C VAL A 279 -6.60 -0.11 14.20
N LEU A 280 -5.35 -0.13 14.66
CA LEU A 280 -4.27 0.61 14.02
C LEU A 280 -3.65 -0.20 12.89
N SER A 281 -3.92 0.20 11.65
CA SER A 281 -3.39 -0.40 10.41
C SER A 281 -2.77 0.65 9.48
N ALA A 282 -2.12 1.67 10.03
CA ALA A 282 -1.49 2.78 9.30
C ALA A 282 -0.12 2.41 8.67
N GLY A 283 0.16 1.11 8.52
CA GLY A 283 1.47 0.59 8.11
C GLY A 283 2.51 0.67 9.22
N VAL A 284 3.72 0.19 8.93
CA VAL A 284 4.79 0.06 9.94
C VAL A 284 5.15 1.41 10.55
N PHE A 285 5.35 2.44 9.73
CA PHE A 285 5.70 3.78 10.21
C PHE A 285 4.51 4.47 10.88
N GLY A 286 3.35 4.54 10.21
CA GLY A 286 2.20 5.28 10.73
C GLY A 286 1.64 4.69 12.02
N THR A 287 1.53 3.36 12.14
CA THR A 287 1.06 2.73 13.38
C THR A 287 2.04 2.97 14.53
N THR A 288 3.34 2.87 14.26
CA THR A 288 4.38 3.10 15.28
C THR A 288 4.40 4.55 15.74
N GLU A 289 4.28 5.51 14.82
CA GLU A 289 4.19 6.95 15.12
C GLU A 289 2.98 7.26 16.01
N ILE A 290 1.80 6.78 15.63
CA ILE A 290 0.56 6.96 16.43
C ILE A 290 0.74 6.40 17.83
N LEU A 291 1.35 5.22 17.98
CA LEU A 291 1.56 4.58 19.28
C LEU A 291 2.57 5.37 20.14
N PHE A 292 3.67 5.87 19.57
CA PHE A 292 4.60 6.73 20.31
C PHE A 292 3.94 8.04 20.76
N GLN A 293 3.19 8.69 19.87
CA GLN A 293 2.45 9.91 20.22
C GLN A 293 1.39 9.68 21.30
N SER A 294 0.76 8.50 21.29
CA SER A 294 -0.18 8.06 22.32
C SER A 294 0.51 7.78 23.65
N GLN A 295 1.71 7.17 23.63
CA GLN A 295 2.51 6.90 24.82
C GLN A 295 2.96 8.19 25.51
N MET A 296 3.41 9.19 24.74
CA MET A 296 3.75 10.52 25.26
C MET A 296 2.56 11.22 25.94
N ARG A 297 1.33 10.81 25.62
CA ARG A 297 0.07 11.31 26.19
C ARG A 297 -0.50 10.38 27.27
N GLY A 298 0.30 9.45 27.79
CA GLY A 298 -0.03 8.64 28.95
C GLY A 298 -0.59 7.25 28.65
N LEU A 299 -0.68 6.84 27.37
CA LEU A 299 -1.03 5.45 27.05
C LEU A 299 0.11 4.51 27.47
N LYS A 300 -0.16 3.60 28.41
CA LYS A 300 0.82 2.60 28.83
C LYS A 300 0.98 1.54 27.75
N LEU A 301 2.16 1.46 27.16
CA LEU A 301 2.54 0.49 26.13
C LEU A 301 3.78 -0.28 26.57
N SER A 302 4.04 -1.41 25.90
CA SER A 302 5.25 -2.21 26.14
C SER A 302 6.51 -1.46 25.73
N ASP A 303 7.61 -1.68 26.47
CA ASP A 303 8.95 -1.19 26.12
C ASP A 303 9.47 -1.77 24.80
N SER A 304 8.81 -2.80 24.25
CA SER A 304 9.11 -3.34 22.92
C SER A 304 8.60 -2.46 21.77
N LEU A 305 7.85 -1.39 22.02
CA LEU A 305 7.37 -0.49 20.97
C LEU A 305 8.55 0.10 20.17
N GLY A 306 8.48 0.00 18.85
CA GLY A 306 9.54 0.45 17.94
C GLY A 306 10.69 -0.54 17.74
N SER A 307 10.70 -1.66 18.48
CA SER A 307 11.68 -2.74 18.26
C SER A 307 11.25 -3.72 17.16
N GLY A 308 12.20 -4.50 16.63
CA GLY A 308 11.93 -5.58 15.68
C GLY A 308 11.62 -5.14 14.25
N PHE A 309 11.97 -3.91 13.88
CA PHE A 309 11.84 -3.41 12.50
C PHE A 309 12.67 -4.25 11.52
N SER A 310 12.15 -4.47 10.32
CA SER A 310 12.80 -5.25 9.27
C SER A 310 12.42 -4.74 7.88
N CYS A 311 13.40 -4.60 7.01
CA CYS A 311 13.22 -4.31 5.58
C CYS A 311 12.90 -5.57 4.76
N ASN A 312 12.48 -6.65 5.41
CA ASN A 312 12.18 -7.95 4.77
C ASN A 312 13.36 -8.52 3.94
N GLY A 313 14.59 -8.14 4.26
CA GLY A 313 15.78 -8.52 3.50
C GLY A 313 15.79 -8.01 2.05
N ASN A 314 15.11 -6.90 1.76
CA ASN A 314 15.09 -6.34 0.42
C ASN A 314 16.48 -5.79 0.04
N THR A 315 17.04 -6.33 -1.05
CA THR A 315 18.31 -5.87 -1.63
C THR A 315 18.13 -5.64 -3.12
N VAL A 316 18.61 -4.50 -3.60
CA VAL A 316 18.70 -4.19 -5.03
C VAL A 316 20.19 -4.02 -5.33
N ALA A 317 20.70 -4.78 -6.30
CA ALA A 317 22.06 -4.64 -6.79
C ALA A 317 22.07 -3.95 -8.16
N TYR A 318 23.04 -3.08 -8.38
CA TYR A 318 23.35 -2.52 -9.69
C TYR A 318 24.84 -2.71 -9.99
N LEU A 319 25.17 -2.88 -11.27
CA LEU A 319 26.54 -2.96 -11.74
C LEU A 319 26.86 -1.69 -12.52
N ALA A 320 27.90 -0.97 -12.11
CA ALA A 320 28.40 0.22 -12.78
C ALA A 320 29.90 0.09 -13.05
N GLY A 321 30.38 0.62 -14.18
CA GLY A 321 31.81 0.62 -14.52
C GLY A 321 32.42 -0.75 -14.80
N SER A 322 31.61 -1.75 -15.19
CA SER A 322 32.12 -3.07 -15.58
C SER A 322 33.08 -2.94 -16.78
N PRO A 323 34.35 -3.37 -16.65
CA PRO A 323 35.27 -3.42 -17.79
C PRO A 323 34.94 -4.61 -18.73
N ALA A 324 34.20 -5.60 -18.24
CA ALA A 324 33.70 -6.70 -19.04
C ALA A 324 32.45 -6.27 -19.82
N PRO A 325 32.31 -6.68 -21.10
CA PRO A 325 31.10 -6.42 -21.87
C PRO A 325 29.90 -7.06 -21.16
N LEU A 326 28.81 -6.29 -21.06
CA LEU A 326 27.55 -6.74 -20.48
C LEU A 326 26.57 -7.02 -21.60
N SER A 327 26.04 -8.24 -21.65
CA SER A 327 24.85 -8.59 -22.44
C SER A 327 23.62 -7.89 -21.83
N SER A 328 23.50 -6.59 -22.10
CA SER A 328 22.43 -5.74 -21.60
C SER A 328 21.53 -5.30 -22.74
N TYR A 329 20.22 -5.25 -22.48
CA TYR A 329 19.24 -4.74 -23.43
C TYR A 329 18.66 -3.42 -22.94
N GLY A 330 18.53 -2.45 -23.84
CA GLY A 330 18.09 -1.12 -23.46
C GLY A 330 17.61 -0.23 -24.57
N LEU A 331 16.62 0.61 -24.24
CA LEU A 331 16.16 1.68 -25.12
C LEU A 331 16.78 3.02 -24.73
N ASN A 332 17.39 3.71 -25.69
CA ASN A 332 17.82 5.10 -25.47
C ASN A 332 16.58 6.00 -25.25
N ARG A 333 16.73 7.07 -24.44
CA ARG A 333 15.68 8.08 -24.15
C ARG A 333 14.93 8.57 -25.40
N LYS A 334 15.62 8.74 -26.55
CA LYS A 334 15.01 9.15 -27.83
C LYS A 334 14.14 8.08 -28.49
N GLN A 335 14.42 6.80 -28.25
CA GLN A 335 13.62 5.67 -28.74
C GLN A 335 12.40 5.45 -27.83
N LEU A 336 12.57 5.64 -26.52
CA LEU A 336 11.50 5.46 -25.53
C LEU A 336 10.30 6.37 -25.80
N SER A 337 10.51 7.62 -26.22
CA SER A 337 9.43 8.57 -26.52
C SER A 337 8.61 8.20 -27.76
N LYS A 338 9.18 7.42 -28.69
CA LYS A 338 8.52 7.00 -29.95
C LYS A 338 7.69 5.73 -29.79
N ILE A 339 7.90 4.96 -28.73
CA ILE A 339 7.18 3.69 -28.48
C ILE A 339 5.92 3.99 -27.65
N PRO A 340 4.73 3.51 -28.08
CA PRO A 340 3.50 3.61 -27.31
C PRO A 340 3.71 3.11 -25.88
N PHE A 341 3.06 3.76 -24.89
CA PHE A 341 3.27 3.44 -23.49
C PHE A 341 3.09 1.94 -23.20
N GLN A 342 2.13 1.27 -23.82
CA GLN A 342 1.81 -0.15 -23.65
C GLN A 342 2.94 -1.10 -24.09
N GLU A 343 3.76 -0.67 -25.04
CA GLU A 343 4.77 -1.51 -25.71
C GLU A 343 6.18 -1.30 -25.16
N ARG A 344 6.36 -0.34 -24.24
CA ARG A 344 7.66 -0.08 -23.63
C ARG A 344 8.07 -1.28 -22.76
N PRO A 345 9.31 -1.79 -22.87
CA PRO A 345 9.90 -2.75 -21.94
C PRO A 345 10.14 -2.06 -20.60
N ARG A 346 9.07 -1.86 -19.83
CA ARG A 346 9.15 -1.28 -18.50
C ARG A 346 9.53 -2.35 -17.51
N ALA A 347 10.77 -2.30 -17.06
CA ALA A 347 11.06 -2.50 -15.66
C ALA A 347 11.01 -1.12 -14.99
N ILE A 348 10.12 -0.91 -14.01
CA ILE A 348 10.07 0.32 -13.18
C ILE A 348 11.36 0.51 -12.34
N HIS A 349 12.40 -0.28 -12.58
CA HIS A 349 13.72 -0.06 -12.02
C HIS A 349 14.24 1.36 -12.21
N LEU A 350 13.84 2.11 -13.25
CA LEU A 350 14.34 3.48 -13.41
C LEU A 350 13.94 4.42 -12.27
N PHE A 351 12.72 4.35 -11.72
CA PHE A 351 12.31 5.30 -10.69
C PHE A 351 12.89 4.96 -9.32
N ILE A 352 12.89 3.66 -8.97
CA ILE A 352 13.61 3.16 -7.79
C ILE A 352 15.10 3.50 -7.94
N LEU A 353 15.74 3.25 -9.09
CA LEU A 353 17.13 3.65 -9.30
C LEU A 353 17.34 5.17 -9.23
N HIS A 354 16.43 6.01 -9.71
CA HIS A 354 16.60 7.47 -9.62
C HIS A 354 16.51 7.97 -8.17
N ILE A 355 15.62 7.40 -7.34
CA ILE A 355 15.58 7.69 -5.90
C ILE A 355 16.87 7.19 -5.23
N PHE A 356 17.27 5.94 -5.47
CA PHE A 356 18.42 5.32 -4.79
C PHE A 356 19.77 5.92 -5.24
N ILE A 357 19.90 6.38 -6.49
CA ILE A 357 21.19 6.83 -7.04
C ILE A 357 21.31 8.37 -7.01
N GLY A 358 20.20 9.09 -7.21
CA GLY A 358 20.19 10.56 -7.15
C GLY A 358 20.51 11.12 -5.76
N LEU A 359 20.23 10.35 -4.69
CA LEU A 359 20.50 10.76 -3.31
C LEU A 359 21.95 10.52 -2.86
N HIS A 360 22.69 9.59 -3.49
CA HIS A 360 24.01 9.19 -3.00
C HIS A 360 25.19 9.73 -3.81
N ASN A 361 25.02 10.12 -5.09
CA ASN A 361 26.13 10.67 -5.86
C ASN A 361 25.64 11.52 -7.07
N PRO A 362 25.64 12.87 -6.96
CA PRO A 362 25.12 13.77 -7.99
C PRO A 362 25.92 13.79 -9.30
N GLU A 363 27.15 13.25 -9.32
CA GLU A 363 27.98 13.15 -10.53
C GLU A 363 27.79 11.83 -11.30
N THR A 364 26.95 10.91 -10.80
CA THR A 364 26.73 9.63 -11.46
C THR A 364 25.81 9.80 -12.67
N HIS A 365 26.40 9.98 -13.85
CA HIS A 365 25.68 9.84 -15.11
C HIS A 365 25.22 8.39 -15.30
N LEU A 366 23.95 8.14 -14.98
CA LEU A 366 23.33 6.84 -15.18
C LEU A 366 23.11 6.55 -16.67
N LYS A 367 24.07 5.87 -17.31
CA LYS A 367 23.82 5.15 -18.56
C LYS A 367 23.12 3.83 -18.26
N ILE A 368 21.83 3.89 -17.95
CA ILE A 368 20.97 2.71 -18.12
C ILE A 368 20.43 2.83 -19.52
N PHE A 369 20.77 1.85 -20.37
CA PHE A 369 20.38 1.76 -21.77
C PHE A 369 21.31 2.48 -22.76
N GLY A 370 22.26 1.70 -23.29
CA GLY A 370 22.97 2.03 -24.51
C GLY A 370 23.63 0.77 -25.05
N LYS A 371 23.29 0.38 -26.28
CA LYS A 371 24.15 -0.46 -27.11
C LYS A 371 25.32 0.43 -27.53
N GLN A 372 26.53 0.16 -27.06
CA GLN A 372 27.73 0.61 -27.75
C GLN A 372 28.24 -0.60 -28.52
N ASP A 373 27.91 -0.63 -29.81
CA ASP A 373 28.68 -1.41 -30.76
C ASP A 373 30.07 -0.74 -30.80
N TYR A 374 31.08 -1.41 -30.23
CA TYR A 374 32.47 -1.11 -30.52
C TYR A 374 32.87 -1.99 -31.70
N GLU A 375 32.93 -1.40 -32.90
CA GLU A 375 33.71 -1.98 -33.99
C GLU A 375 35.19 -1.89 -33.61
N ILE A 376 35.92 -3.00 -33.78
CA ILE A 376 37.37 -3.12 -33.62
C ILE A 376 38.07 -2.46 -34.80
#